data_AF-A0A6B3E8W7-F1
#
_entry.id   AF-A0A6B3E8W7-F1
#
_cell.length_a   1.000
_cell.length_b   1.000
_cell.length_c   1.000
_cell.angle_alpha   90.00
_cell.angle_beta   90.00
_cell.angle_gamma   90.00
#
_symmetry.space_group_name_H-M   'P 1'
#
loop_
_entity.id
_entity.type
_entity.pdbx_description
1 polymer ?
#
loop_
_entity_poly.entity_id
_entity_poly.type
_entity_poly.pdbx_seq_one_letter_code
_entity_poly.pdbx_strand_id
1 'polypeptide(L)' 'EDTARQLRSAMETVVAKGTGTNAAIPGATVGAKTGTAQHGENNSETPYAWFTSYAKGADGKQVAVAVMVE' A
#
# COMPACT_ATOMS: atom_id res chain seq x y z
N GLU A 1 -16.88 -12.12 -4.53
CA GLU A 1 -15.44 -12.41 -4.79
C GLU A 1 -14.81 -11.57 -5.89
N ASP A 2 -15.53 -11.24 -6.96
CA ASP A 2 -14.99 -10.50 -8.11
C ASP A 2 -14.40 -9.13 -7.75
N THR A 3 -15.12 -8.33 -6.96
CA THR A 3 -14.65 -7.02 -6.48
C THR A 3 -13.32 -7.10 -5.71
N ALA A 4 -13.14 -8.12 -4.86
CA ALA A 4 -11.90 -8.28 -4.11
C ALA A 4 -10.72 -8.67 -5.02
N ARG A 5 -10.97 -9.45 -6.08
CA ARG A 5 -9.97 -9.76 -7.11
C ARG A 5 -9.57 -8.51 -7.89
N GLN A 6 -10.53 -7.70 -8.29
CA GLN A 6 -10.29 -6.44 -9.00
C GLN A 6 -9.52 -5.44 -8.13
N LEU A 7 -9.88 -5.31 -6.85
CA LEU A 7 -9.18 -4.42 -5.92
C LEU A 7 -7.72 -4.83 -5.74
N ARG A 8 -7.43 -6.14 -5.60
CA ARG A 8 -6.05 -6.64 -5.55
C ARG A 8 -5.25 -6.28 -6.80
N SER A 9 -5.82 -6.48 -7.99
CA SER A 9 -5.19 -6.10 -9.25
C SER A 9 -4.88 -4.59 -9.33
N ALA A 10 -5.81 -3.75 -8.86
CA ALA A 10 -5.59 -2.32 -8.78
C ALA A 10 -4.45 -1.95 -7.81
N MET A 11 -4.41 -2.59 -6.63
CA MET A 11 -3.34 -2.40 -5.65
C MET A 11 -1.97 -2.88 -6.15
N GLU A 12 -1.91 -3.98 -6.90
CA GLU A 12 -0.68 -4.46 -7.55
C GLU A 12 -0.19 -3.47 -8.61
N THR A 13 -1.11 -2.83 -9.35
CA THR A 13 -0.77 -1.79 -10.33
C THR A 13 -0.12 -0.57 -9.67
N VAL A 14 -0.55 -0.19 -8.45
CA VAL A 14 0.08 0.90 -7.69
C VAL A 14 1.55 0.62 -7.38
N VAL A 15 1.90 -0.64 -7.11
CA VAL A 15 3.29 -1.06 -6.85
C VAL A 15 4.06 -1.21 -8.17
N ALA A 16 3.45 -1.78 -9.20
CA ALA A 16 4.13 -2.00 -10.46
C ALA A 16 4.42 -0.71 -11.24
N LYS A 17 3.53 0.29 -11.16
CA LYS A 17 3.54 1.46 -12.05
C LYS A 17 3.08 2.78 -11.40
N GLY A 18 2.69 2.76 -10.13
CA GLY A 18 2.06 3.89 -9.46
C GLY A 18 2.94 4.54 -8.41
N THR A 19 2.29 5.07 -7.37
CA THR A 19 2.95 5.82 -6.30
C THR A 19 3.60 4.91 -5.24
N GLY A 20 3.40 3.60 -5.32
CA GLY A 20 3.88 2.63 -4.34
C GLY A 20 5.05 1.79 -4.82
N THR A 21 5.79 2.22 -5.84
CA THR A 21 6.85 1.42 -6.49
C THR A 21 7.96 0.97 -5.54
N ASN A 22 8.26 1.76 -4.51
CA ASN A 22 9.24 1.40 -3.48
C ASN A 22 8.83 0.20 -2.61
N ALA A 23 7.57 -0.24 -2.67
CA ALA A 23 7.08 -1.40 -1.94
C ALA A 23 7.33 -2.74 -2.67
N ALA A 24 7.94 -2.73 -3.85
CA ALA A 24 8.23 -3.95 -4.59
C ALA A 24 9.26 -4.83 -3.85
N ILE A 25 8.93 -6.11 -3.67
CA ILE A 25 9.80 -7.09 -3.00
C ILE A 25 10.09 -8.23 -3.99
N PRO A 26 11.36 -8.50 -4.33
CA PRO A 26 11.71 -9.64 -5.19
C PRO A 26 11.16 -10.96 -4.65
N GLY A 27 10.50 -11.74 -5.51
CA GLY A 27 9.93 -13.04 -5.15
C GLY A 27 8.59 -13.01 -4.42
N ALA A 28 7.96 -11.84 -4.27
CA ALA A 28 6.62 -11.70 -3.72
C ALA A 28 5.71 -10.86 -4.62
N THR A 29 4.43 -11.23 -4.70
CA THR A 29 3.39 -10.36 -5.25
C THR A 29 2.97 -9.38 -4.17
N VAL A 30 3.10 -8.08 -4.43
CA VAL A 30 2.75 -7.02 -3.48
C VAL A 30 1.68 -6.12 -4.08
N GLY A 31 0.57 -5.95 -3.36
CA GLY A 31 -0.42 -4.93 -3.64
C GLY A 31 -0.43 -3.91 -2.50
N ALA A 32 -0.45 -2.62 -2.83
CA ALA A 32 -0.39 -1.57 -1.82
C ALA A 32 -1.17 -0.30 -2.19
N LYS A 33 -1.41 0.53 -1.18
CA LYS A 33 -1.79 1.92 -1.33
C LYS A 33 -1.07 2.78 -0.30
N THR A 34 -0.68 3.96 -0.73
CA THR A 34 -0.13 5.02 0.12
C THR A 34 -0.98 6.28 -0.01
N GLY A 35 -0.92 7.13 0.99
CA GLY A 35 -1.45 8.49 0.93
C GLY A 35 -0.89 9.37 2.04
N THR A 36 -1.26 10.64 1.94
CA THR A 36 -0.95 11.65 2.93
C THR A 36 -2.26 12.28 3.37
N ALA A 37 -2.45 12.48 4.67
CA ALA A 37 -3.60 13.16 5.24
C ALA A 37 -3.16 14.48 5.88
N GLN A 38 -4.01 15.50 5.77
CA GLN A 38 -3.73 16.80 6.37
C GLN A 38 -3.73 16.71 7.90
N HIS A 39 -2.91 17.53 8.54
CA HIS A 39 -2.76 17.55 9.99
C HIS A 39 -2.70 18.99 10.55
N GLY A 40 -3.45 19.27 11.61
CA GLY A 40 -3.66 20.61 12.16
C GLY A 40 -4.66 21.46 11.36
N GLU A 41 -5.12 22.57 11.93
CA GLU A 41 -5.99 23.53 11.24
C GLU A 41 -5.25 24.13 10.03
N ASN A 42 -5.90 24.15 8.87
CA ASN A 42 -5.28 24.60 7.61
C ASN A 42 -3.96 23.89 7.27
N ASN A 43 -3.79 22.63 7.71
CA ASN A 43 -2.57 21.85 7.51
C ASN A 43 -1.32 22.49 8.16
N SER A 44 -1.49 23.03 9.38
CA SER A 44 -0.43 23.71 10.14
C SER A 44 0.65 22.79 10.70
N GLU A 45 0.39 21.49 10.78
CA GLU A 45 1.30 20.49 11.35
C GLU A 45 1.85 19.54 10.27
N THR A 46 2.85 18.72 10.63
CA THR A 46 3.40 17.72 9.72
C THR A 46 2.28 16.77 9.25
N PRO A 47 2.03 16.65 7.94
CA PRO A 47 0.98 15.77 7.43
C PRO A 47 1.27 14.30 7.74
N TYR A 48 0.23 13.55 8.11
CA TYR A 48 0.35 12.12 8.33
C TYR A 48 0.63 11.38 7.02
N ALA A 49 1.68 10.56 7.01
CA ALA A 49 1.92 9.62 5.93
C ALA A 49 1.40 8.23 6.32
N TRP A 50 0.72 7.56 5.41
CA TRP A 50 0.21 6.21 5.64
C TRP A 50 0.47 5.29 4.47
N PHE A 51 0.54 4.00 4.79
CA PHE A 51 0.75 2.93 3.84
C PHE A 51 0.02 1.67 4.30
N THR A 52 -0.72 1.03 3.39
CA THR A 52 -1.32 -0.29 3.62
C THR A 52 -0.99 -1.22 2.47
N SER A 53 -0.67 -2.47 2.79
CA SER A 53 -0.31 -3.47 1.79
C SER A 53 -0.66 -4.89 2.19
N TYR A 54 -0.62 -5.76 1.20
CA TYR A 54 -0.40 -7.19 1.40
C TYR A 54 0.78 -7.67 0.56
N ALA A 55 1.37 -8.77 0.99
CA ALA A 55 2.36 -9.51 0.22
C ALA A 55 2.01 -11.00 0.21
N LYS A 56 2.19 -11.64 -0.94
CA LYS A 56 2.11 -13.10 -1.09
C LYS A 56 3.45 -13.61 -1.60
N GLY A 57 4.14 -14.41 -0.79
CA GLY A 57 5.38 -15.06 -1.16
C GLY A 57 5.17 -16.23 -2.12
N ALA A 58 6.23 -16.61 -2.84
CA ALA A 58 6.22 -17.80 -3.71
C ALA A 58 5.94 -19.12 -2.96
N ASP A 59 6.22 -19.16 -1.65
CA ASP A 59 5.91 -20.28 -0.75
C ASP A 59 4.43 -20.31 -0.30
N GLY A 60 3.61 -19.38 -0.79
CA GLY A 60 2.19 -19.29 -0.48
C GLY A 60 1.87 -18.53 0.81
N LYS A 61 2.87 -18.11 1.59
CA LYS A 61 2.65 -17.30 2.80
C LYS A 61 2.13 -15.92 2.45
N GLN A 62 1.25 -15.40 3.32
CA GLN A 62 0.56 -14.14 3.12
C GLN A 62 0.68 -13.28 4.36
N VAL A 63 0.94 -11.99 4.17
CA VAL A 63 1.03 -10.98 5.22
C VAL A 63 0.27 -9.73 4.79
N ALA A 64 -0.36 -9.07 5.75
CA ALA A 64 -0.90 -7.72 5.59
C ALA A 64 -0.15 -6.75 6.52
N VAL A 65 0.09 -5.53 6.05
CA VAL A 65 0.82 -4.49 6.79
C VAL A 65 0.06 -3.18 6.74
N ALA A 66 0.04 -2.46 7.86
CA ALA A 66 -0.38 -1.08 7.95
C ALA A 66 0.71 -0.27 8.67
N VAL A 67 1.10 0.87 8.10
CA VAL A 67 2.09 1.79 8.64
C VAL A 67 1.49 3.20 8.65
N MET A 68 1.72 3.91 9.74
CA MET A 68 1.40 5.33 9.88
C MET A 68 2.61 6.06 10.47
N VAL A 69 2.89 7.24 9.95
CA VAL A 69 3.98 8.12 10.40
C VAL A 69 3.39 9.52 10.59
N GLU A 70 3.77 10.14 11.71
CA GLU A 70 3.36 11.47 12.15
C GLU A 70 4.51 12.47 12.03
#